data_AF-F8PKU8-F1
#
_entry.id   AF-F8PKU8-F1
#
_cell.length_a   1.000
_cell.length_b   1.000
_cell.length_c   1.000
_cell.angle_alpha   90.00
_cell.angle_beta   90.00
_cell.angle_gamma   90.00
#
_symmetry.space_group_name_H-M   'P 1'
#
loop_
_entity.id
_entity.type
_entity.pdbx_description
1 polymer ?
#
loop_
_entity_poly.entity_id
_entity_poly.type
_entity_poly.pdbx_seq_one_letter_code
_entity_poly.pdbx_strand_id
1 'polypeptide(L)' 'MYEMRTLASTLLREYEWTLPKDPIHADGIKNAFSPFALTLPRDLDIIFRKRV' A
#
# COMPACT_ATOMS: atom_id res chain seq x y z
N MET A 1 8.98 16.33 1.22
CA MET A 1 8.75 15.34 0.14
C MET A 1 9.92 14.37 -0.07
N TYR A 2 11.13 14.63 0.44
CA TYR A 2 12.29 13.73 0.29
C TYR A 2 12.08 12.38 0.97
N GLU A 3 11.55 12.37 2.20
CA GLU A 3 11.32 11.14 2.99
C GLU A 3 10.43 10.13 2.28
N MET A 4 9.27 10.58 1.75
CA MET A 4 8.37 9.71 0.98
C MET A 4 9.05 9.12 -0.25
N ARG A 5 9.89 9.91 -0.94
CA ARG A 5 10.63 9.44 -2.13
C ARG A 5 11.70 8.44 -1.75
N THR A 6 12.44 8.67 -0.68
CA THR A 6 13.45 7.76 -0.17
C THR A 6 12.81 6.44 0.25
N LEU A 7 11.72 6.48 1.02
CA LEU A 7 10.98 5.29 1.41
C LEU A 7 10.48 4.52 0.20
N ALA A 8 9.77 5.17 -0.72
CA ALA A 8 9.25 4.53 -1.93
C ALA A 8 10.36 3.92 -2.79
N SER A 9 11.48 4.61 -2.95
CA SER A 9 12.61 4.13 -3.75
C SER A 9 13.26 2.88 -3.14
N THR A 10 13.51 2.88 -1.83
CA THR A 10 14.09 1.71 -1.14
C THR A 10 13.15 0.52 -1.19
N LEU A 11 11.86 0.76 -0.93
CA LEU A 11 10.82 -0.27 -0.90
C LEU A 11 10.56 -0.93 -2.25
N LEU A 12 10.52 -0.15 -3.33
CA LEU A 12 10.31 -0.66 -4.69
C LEU A 12 11.53 -1.40 -5.24
N ARG A 13 12.75 -1.05 -4.77
CA ARG A 13 14.00 -1.71 -5.16
C ARG A 13 14.18 -3.07 -4.50
N GLU A 14 13.86 -3.17 -3.21
CA GLU A 14 14.19 -4.36 -2.41
C GLU A 14 13.07 -5.41 -2.38
N TYR A 15 11.83 -5.03 -2.72
CA TYR A 15 10.66 -5.92 -2.58
C TYR A 15 9.84 -6.02 -3.87
N GLU A 16 9.27 -7.20 -4.08
CA GLU A 16 8.13 -7.44 -4.95
C GLU A 16 6.84 -7.24 -4.17
N TRP A 17 5.82 -6.72 -4.85
CA TRP A 17 4.57 -6.27 -4.25
C TRP A 17 3.42 -6.95 -4.97
N THR A 18 2.55 -7.61 -4.22
CA THR A 18 1.36 -8.26 -4.77
C THR A 18 0.15 -7.99 -3.89
N LEU A 19 -1.03 -8.03 -4.51
CA LEU A 19 -2.31 -7.98 -3.81
C LEU A 19 -2.82 -9.42 -3.59
N PRO A 20 -3.62 -9.66 -2.54
CA PRO A 20 -4.33 -10.93 -2.39
C PRO A 20 -5.28 -11.17 -3.58
N LYS A 21 -5.70 -12.43 -3.79
CA LYS A 21 -6.48 -12.83 -4.98
C LYS A 21 -7.84 -12.14 -5.10
N ASP A 22 -8.45 -11.78 -3.98
CA ASP A 22 -9.76 -11.12 -3.93
C ASP A 22 -9.65 -9.87 -3.02
N PRO A 23 -9.00 -8.80 -3.50
CA PRO A 23 -8.81 -7.61 -2.71
C PRO A 23 -10.11 -6.82 -2.67
N ILE A 24 -10.48 -6.28 -1.51
CA ILE A 24 -11.69 -5.47 -1.35
C ILE A 24 -11.72 -4.22 -2.24
N HIS A 25 -10.57 -3.86 -2.83
CA HIS A 25 -10.40 -2.71 -3.72
C HIS A 25 -10.38 -3.07 -5.21
N ALA A 26 -10.72 -4.31 -5.60
CA ALA A 26 -10.70 -4.76 -7.00
C ALA A 26 -11.50 -3.83 -7.93
N ASP A 27 -12.66 -3.37 -7.48
CA ASP A 27 -13.56 -2.49 -8.24
C ASP A 27 -13.45 -1.00 -7.86
N GLY A 28 -12.50 -0.65 -6.97
CA GLY A 28 -12.29 0.73 -6.54
C GLY A 28 -11.79 0.89 -5.11
N ILE A 29 -11.16 2.03 -4.83
CA ILE A 29 -10.61 2.35 -3.51
C ILE A 29 -11.75 2.64 -2.53
N LYS A 30 -11.69 1.99 -1.36
CA LYS A 30 -12.66 2.17 -0.27
C LYS A 30 -11.94 2.90 0.87
N ASN A 31 -12.52 3.99 1.37
CA ASN A 31 -11.92 4.79 2.44
C ASN A 31 -12.22 4.19 3.82
N ALA A 32 -11.26 4.29 4.75
CA ALA A 32 -11.39 3.84 6.13
C ALA A 32 -12.21 4.78 7.03
N PHE A 33 -12.51 5.99 6.55
CA PHE A 33 -13.13 7.10 7.30
C PHE A 33 -12.44 7.33 8.65
N SER A 34 -11.10 7.45 8.60
CA SER A 34 -10.30 7.65 9.81
C SER A 34 -10.80 8.88 10.59
N PRO A 35 -11.02 8.75 11.92
CA PRO A 35 -11.49 9.86 12.75
C PRO A 35 -10.46 11.00 12.84
N PHE A 36 -9.24 10.79 12.37
CA PHE A 36 -8.13 11.75 12.38
C PHE A 36 -7.98 12.53 11.07
N ALA A 37 -9.06 12.67 10.28
CA ALA A 37 -9.07 13.39 9.00
C ALA A 37 -8.02 12.88 7.97
N LEU A 38 -7.61 11.62 8.09
CA LEU A 38 -6.72 10.98 7.12
C LEU A 38 -7.52 10.21 6.07
N THR A 39 -7.23 10.49 4.80
CA THR A 39 -7.70 9.68 3.67
C THR A 39 -6.83 8.43 3.57
N LEU A 40 -7.25 7.36 4.25
CA LEU A 40 -6.58 6.07 4.21
C LEU A 40 -7.48 5.03 3.56
N PRO A 41 -6.93 4.10 2.76
CA PRO A 41 -7.69 2.96 2.27
C PRO A 41 -8.06 2.05 3.44
N ARG A 42 -9.32 1.62 3.47
CA ARG A 42 -9.82 0.61 4.40
C ARG A 42 -9.18 -0.73 4.06
N ASP A 43 -8.70 -1.50 5.04
CA ASP A 43 -8.29 -2.92 4.90
C ASP A 43 -7.45 -3.24 3.63
N LEU A 44 -6.50 -2.35 3.28
CA LEU A 44 -5.58 -2.57 2.16
C LEU A 44 -4.41 -3.47 2.58
N ASP A 45 -4.55 -4.76 2.30
CA ASP A 45 -3.48 -5.73 2.48
C ASP A 45 -2.54 -5.74 1.26
N ILE A 46 -1.24 -5.71 1.55
CA ILE A 46 -0.16 -5.79 0.56
C ILE A 46 0.81 -6.87 1.00
N ILE A 47 1.13 -7.79 0.08
CA ILE A 47 2.08 -8.87 0.31
C ILE A 47 3.43 -8.47 -0.25
N PHE A 48 4.45 -8.50 0.60
CA PHE A 48 5.83 -8.15 0.27
C PHE A 48 6.71 -9.38 0.24
N ARG A 49 7.52 -9.50 -0.81
CA ARG A 49 8.56 -10.52 -0.91
C ARG A 49 9.89 -9.87 -1.24
N LYS A 50 10.96 -10.15 -0.49
CA LYS A 50 12.28 -9.62 -0.79
C LYS A 50 12.75 -10.14 -2.17
N ARG A 51 13.21 -9.24 -3.03
CA ARG A 51 13.84 -9.59 -4.31
C ARG A 51 15.16 -10.31 -4.03
N VAL A 52 15.42 -11.39 -4.77
CA VAL A 52 16.67 -12.16 -4.70
C VAL A 52 17.59 -11.73 -5.83
#